data_AF-A0A0W7WCP4-F1
#
_entry.id   AF-A0A0W7WCP4-F1
#
_cell.length_a   1.000
_cell.length_b   1.000
_cell.length_c   1.000
_cell.angle_alpha   90.00
_cell.angle_beta   90.00
_cell.angle_gamma   90.00
#
_symmetry.space_group_name_H-M   'P 1'
#
loop_
_entity.id
_entity.type
_entity.pdbx_description
1 polymer ?
#
loop_
_entity_poly.entity_id
_entity_poly.type
_entity_poly.pdbx_seq_one_letter_code
_entity_poly.pdbx_strand_id
1 'polypeptide(L)'
;MQARTALTTARRPKVRALSAWGALAVSAGLVLSGCSASPDAPVDSAETSEPAEVVAVPQTTAGLQIQWMLDLLNADADIAPQDFDGKFTKSFTEEAPSATVAEQMNAGVRPDKPFVVTDYQDVSDVLGAARITGASGQALSLEMRVEEDGTIAEMLVRPAPQQ
;
A
#
# COMPACT_ATOMS: atom_id res chain seq x y z
N MET A 1 -28.76 -42.52 42.82
CA MET A 1 -29.25 -41.18 43.21
C MET A 1 -29.67 -40.45 41.95
N GLN A 2 -30.96 -40.12 41.83
CA GLN A 2 -31.53 -39.38 40.71
C GLN A 2 -31.53 -37.88 41.07
N ALA A 3 -31.23 -37.01 40.10
CA ALA A 3 -31.82 -35.68 40.02
C ALA A 3 -31.83 -35.21 38.55
N ARG A 4 -33.05 -35.14 38.01
CA ARG A 4 -33.43 -34.54 36.73
C ARG A 4 -33.87 -33.09 36.99
N THR A 5 -33.57 -32.14 36.10
CA THR A 5 -34.37 -30.93 35.74
C THR A 5 -33.50 -30.02 34.85
N ALA A 6 -33.95 -29.27 33.85
CA ALA A 6 -35.21 -29.13 33.13
C ALA A 6 -34.89 -28.43 31.78
N LEU A 7 -35.66 -28.74 30.72
CA LEU A 7 -35.65 -27.99 29.46
C LEU A 7 -36.33 -26.64 29.62
N THR A 8 -35.90 -25.61 28.88
CA THR A 8 -36.79 -24.53 28.44
C THR A 8 -36.45 -24.09 27.03
N THR A 9 -37.34 -24.44 26.11
CA THR A 9 -37.44 -24.01 24.71
C THR A 9 -38.29 -22.74 24.62
N ALA A 10 -37.90 -21.76 23.81
CA ALA A 10 -38.74 -20.83 23.02
C ALA A 10 -37.90 -19.58 22.64
N ARG A 11 -38.04 -18.88 21.51
CA ARG A 11 -38.94 -18.93 20.35
C ARG A 11 -38.29 -18.02 19.29
N ARG A 12 -38.24 -18.46 18.02
CA ARG A 12 -38.06 -17.53 16.88
C ARG A 12 -39.39 -16.82 16.59
N PRO A 13 -39.39 -15.53 16.22
CA PRO A 13 -40.41 -14.98 15.36
C PRO A 13 -39.98 -15.02 13.88
N LYS A 14 -41.01 -15.08 13.05
CA LYS A 14 -41.07 -15.43 11.65
C LYS A 14 -41.29 -14.18 10.80
N VAL A 15 -40.57 -14.10 9.68
CA VAL A 15 -41.04 -13.89 8.28
C VAL A 15 -41.84 -12.61 7.94
N ARG A 16 -41.46 -12.00 6.80
CA ARG A 16 -42.25 -11.38 5.69
C ARG A 16 -41.63 -10.01 5.33
N ALA A 17 -41.47 -9.59 4.08
CA ALA A 17 -42.21 -9.81 2.83
C ALA A 17 -41.28 -9.52 1.62
N LEU A 18 -41.30 -10.31 0.52
CA LEU A 18 -42.03 -10.07 -0.76
C LEU A 18 -41.74 -8.67 -1.36
N SER A 19 -40.93 -8.56 -2.43
CA SER A 19 -41.30 -8.68 -3.86
C SER A 19 -42.08 -7.48 -4.44
N ALA A 20 -41.48 -6.75 -5.40
CA ALA A 20 -42.08 -6.12 -6.60
C ALA A 20 -41.00 -5.22 -7.26
N TRP A 21 -40.54 -5.40 -8.50
CA TRP A 21 -41.18 -5.13 -9.80
C TRP A 21 -41.65 -3.69 -10.04
N GLY A 22 -41.11 -3.09 -11.11
CA GLY A 22 -41.58 -1.87 -11.77
C GLY A 22 -40.71 -0.64 -11.49
N ALA A 23 -40.40 0.26 -12.42
CA ALA A 23 -40.68 0.36 -13.85
C ALA A 23 -39.76 1.48 -14.41
N LEU A 24 -39.55 1.47 -15.73
CA LEU A 24 -38.96 2.56 -16.52
C LEU A 24 -39.51 3.94 -16.11
N ALA A 25 -38.62 4.91 -15.91
CA ALA A 25 -38.93 6.32 -16.07
C ALA A 25 -37.82 6.98 -16.88
N VAL A 26 -38.09 7.18 -18.17
CA VAL A 26 -37.32 8.04 -19.07
C VAL A 26 -37.70 9.48 -18.75
N SER A 27 -36.79 10.23 -18.12
CA SER A 27 -36.90 11.68 -17.97
C SER A 27 -35.93 12.36 -18.93
N ALA A 28 -36.43 12.67 -20.12
CA ALA A 28 -35.81 13.61 -21.03
C ALA A 28 -36.00 15.03 -20.48
N GLY A 29 -34.90 15.76 -20.26
CA GLY A 29 -34.95 17.13 -19.80
C GLY A 29 -33.60 17.67 -19.34
N LEU A 30 -32.65 17.86 -20.27
CA LEU A 30 -31.49 18.71 -20.05
C LEU A 30 -31.50 19.81 -21.10
N VAL A 31 -31.94 20.98 -20.64
CA VAL A 31 -31.86 22.25 -21.34
C VAL A 31 -30.37 22.59 -21.47
N LEU A 32 -29.82 22.52 -22.68
CA LEU A 32 -28.48 23.05 -22.96
C LEU A 32 -28.58 24.59 -22.98
N SER A 33 -28.49 25.19 -21.80
CA SER A 33 -28.04 26.58 -21.69
C SER A 33 -26.56 26.63 -22.08
N GLY A 34 -26.31 27.12 -23.29
CA GLY A 34 -24.96 27.43 -23.76
C GLY A 34 -24.29 28.42 -22.82
N CYS A 35 -23.24 27.96 -22.12
CA CYS A 35 -22.28 28.85 -21.49
C CYS A 35 -21.27 29.28 -22.54
N SER A 36 -21.19 30.60 -22.73
CA SER A 36 -20.16 31.29 -23.48
C SER A 36 -18.77 30.76 -23.16
N ALA A 37 -18.00 30.50 -24.22
CA ALA A 37 -16.56 30.38 -24.14
C ALA A 37 -15.98 31.69 -23.56
N SER A 38 -15.45 31.61 -22.34
CA SER A 38 -14.48 32.59 -21.85
C SER A 38 -13.09 32.09 -22.26
N PRO A 39 -12.28 32.86 -22.99
CA PRO A 39 -10.90 32.52 -23.25
C PRO A 39 -10.10 32.88 -22.00
N ASP A 40 -10.19 32.05 -20.97
CA ASP A 40 -9.25 32.14 -19.85
C ASP A 40 -7.96 31.42 -20.25
N ALA A 41 -6.87 32.17 -20.11
CA ALA A 41 -5.54 31.82 -20.53
C ALA A 41 -5.10 30.43 -20.04
N PRO A 42 -4.28 29.69 -20.80
CA PRO A 42 -3.55 28.59 -20.19
C PRO A 42 -2.60 29.20 -19.16
N VAL A 43 -2.96 29.01 -17.90
CA VAL A 43 -2.05 29.06 -16.76
C VAL A 43 -0.96 28.02 -17.01
N ASP A 44 0.11 28.45 -17.67
CA ASP A 44 1.40 27.77 -17.64
C ASP A 44 2.01 28.04 -16.25
N SER A 45 1.38 27.46 -15.22
CA SER A 45 2.07 27.18 -13.98
C SER A 45 2.76 25.85 -14.21
N ALA A 46 3.91 25.92 -14.87
CA ALA A 46 4.95 24.93 -14.65
C ALA A 46 5.28 25.01 -13.15
N GLU A 47 4.56 24.21 -12.34
CA GLU A 47 5.03 23.84 -11.01
C GLU A 47 6.40 23.21 -11.24
N THR A 48 7.42 24.03 -11.03
CA THR A 48 8.78 23.55 -10.81
C THR A 48 8.67 22.70 -9.57
N SER A 49 8.53 21.39 -9.74
CA SER A 49 8.59 20.43 -8.63
C SER A 49 9.92 20.67 -7.94
N GLU A 50 9.86 21.34 -6.79
CA GLU A 50 11.02 21.50 -5.93
C GLU A 50 11.53 20.08 -5.61
N PRO A 51 12.85 19.84 -5.70
CA PRO A 51 13.39 18.52 -5.40
C PRO A 51 12.97 18.14 -3.98
N ALA A 52 12.30 17.01 -3.86
CA ALA A 52 11.81 16.53 -2.57
C ALA A 52 12.97 16.44 -1.58
N GLU A 53 12.77 17.01 -0.38
CA GLU A 53 13.78 17.00 0.67
C GLU A 53 14.12 15.57 1.06
N VAL A 54 15.42 15.25 1.14
CA VAL A 54 15.88 13.92 1.52
C VAL A 54 15.79 13.78 3.03
N VAL A 55 15.02 12.80 3.49
CA VAL A 55 14.81 12.50 4.92
C VAL A 55 15.66 11.30 5.34
N ALA A 56 16.28 11.38 6.52
CA ALA A 56 17.04 10.27 7.08
C ALA A 56 16.13 9.19 7.67
N VAL A 57 16.46 7.91 7.43
CA VAL A 57 15.76 6.77 8.03
C VAL A 57 16.26 6.56 9.47
N PRO A 58 15.36 6.53 10.48
CA PRO A 58 15.74 6.24 11.86
C PRO A 58 16.42 4.88 12.01
N GLN A 59 17.31 4.76 13.00
CA GLN A 59 18.04 3.51 13.30
C GLN A 59 17.23 2.58 14.23
N THR A 60 15.97 2.37 13.91
CA THR A 60 15.12 1.35 14.55
C THR A 60 15.30 -0.01 13.87
N THR A 61 14.84 -1.10 14.48
CA THR A 61 14.92 -2.43 13.87
C THR A 61 14.23 -2.46 12.49
N ALA A 62 13.04 -1.85 12.37
CA ALA A 62 12.36 -1.69 11.08
C ALA A 62 13.10 -0.75 10.12
N GLY A 63 13.62 0.38 10.63
CA GLY A 63 14.36 1.35 9.83
C GLY A 63 15.61 0.76 9.17
N LEU A 64 16.32 -0.13 9.87
CA LEU A 64 17.47 -0.85 9.31
C LEU A 64 17.09 -1.75 8.12
N GLN A 65 15.95 -2.44 8.20
CA GLN A 65 15.50 -3.28 7.09
C GLN A 65 14.92 -2.46 5.93
N ILE A 66 14.27 -1.33 6.22
CA ILE A 66 13.85 -0.36 5.19
C ILE A 66 15.08 0.18 4.44
N GLN A 67 16.14 0.57 5.16
CA GLN A 67 17.38 1.03 4.55
C GLN A 67 18.02 -0.07 3.70
N TRP A 68 18.10 -1.31 4.21
CA TRP A 68 18.64 -2.44 3.45
C TRP A 68 17.87 -2.69 2.14
N MET A 69 16.53 -2.63 2.17
CA MET A 69 15.72 -2.76 0.95
C MET A 69 15.95 -1.59 -0.01
N LEU A 70 16.07 -0.36 0.49
CA LEU A 70 16.37 0.81 -0.34
C LEU A 70 17.74 0.67 -1.04
N ASP A 71 18.75 0.16 -0.33
CA ASP A 71 20.08 -0.10 -0.88
C ASP A 71 20.00 -1.16 -2.00
N LEU A 72 19.23 -2.23 -1.82
CA LEU A 72 18.96 -3.25 -2.84
C LEU A 72 18.24 -2.69 -4.05
N LEU A 73 17.20 -1.87 -3.84
CA LEU A 73 16.47 -1.24 -4.92
C LEU A 73 17.40 -0.36 -5.76
N ASN A 74 18.31 0.37 -5.12
CA ASN A 74 19.28 1.28 -5.74
C ASN A 74 20.55 0.62 -6.27
N ALA A 75 20.82 -0.64 -5.95
CA ALA A 75 22.01 -1.34 -6.42
C ALA A 75 22.07 -1.43 -7.96
N ASP A 76 23.28 -1.47 -8.50
CA ASP A 76 23.52 -1.61 -9.95
C ASP A 76 23.09 -2.98 -10.47
N ALA A 77 23.44 -4.05 -9.74
CA ALA A 77 23.10 -5.43 -10.08
C ALA A 77 21.63 -5.74 -9.79
N ASP A 78 21.03 -6.67 -10.54
CA ASP A 78 19.66 -7.09 -10.27
C ASP A 78 19.49 -7.78 -8.93
N ILE A 79 18.34 -7.56 -8.28
CA ILE A 79 18.00 -8.27 -7.06
C ILE A 79 17.82 -9.74 -7.41
N ALA A 80 18.59 -10.60 -6.78
CA ALA A 80 18.52 -12.04 -6.91
C ALA A 80 17.81 -12.66 -5.70
N PRO A 81 17.22 -13.86 -5.84
CA PRO A 81 16.53 -14.51 -4.74
C PRO A 81 17.42 -14.73 -3.51
N GLN A 82 18.72 -14.98 -3.72
CA GLN A 82 19.69 -15.17 -2.63
C GLN A 82 19.96 -13.91 -1.80
N ASP A 83 19.64 -12.72 -2.32
CA ASP A 83 19.81 -11.47 -1.56
C ASP A 83 18.84 -11.41 -0.37
N PHE A 84 17.81 -12.26 -0.38
CA PHE A 84 16.78 -12.38 0.64
C PHE A 84 17.02 -13.50 1.65
N ASP A 85 18.12 -14.25 1.52
CA ASP A 85 18.42 -15.37 2.40
C ASP A 85 18.52 -14.91 3.87
N GLY A 86 17.66 -15.47 4.72
CA GLY A 86 17.60 -15.15 6.15
C GLY A 86 17.02 -13.77 6.49
N LYS A 87 16.49 -13.04 5.50
CA LYS A 87 15.89 -11.71 5.71
C LYS A 87 14.42 -11.73 6.07
N PHE A 88 13.69 -12.70 5.54
CA PHE A 88 12.25 -12.84 5.77
C PHE A 88 11.95 -13.98 6.74
N THR A 89 10.83 -13.86 7.46
CA THR A 89 10.29 -14.96 8.24
C THR A 89 9.88 -16.11 7.32
N LYS A 90 9.82 -17.33 7.88
CA LYS A 90 9.36 -18.50 7.12
C LYS A 90 7.95 -18.30 6.58
N SER A 91 7.04 -17.75 7.39
CA SER A 91 5.66 -17.48 6.99
C SER A 91 5.58 -16.52 5.80
N PHE A 92 6.41 -15.46 5.79
CA PHE A 92 6.46 -14.56 4.64
C PHE A 92 6.89 -15.31 3.37
N THR A 93 7.96 -16.09 3.43
CA THR A 93 8.49 -16.79 2.24
C THR A 93 7.58 -17.91 1.72
N GLU A 94 6.69 -18.45 2.57
CA GLU A 94 5.67 -19.41 2.17
C GLU A 94 4.55 -18.76 1.35
N GLU A 95 4.22 -17.50 1.65
CA GLU A 95 3.19 -16.73 0.92
C GLU A 95 3.76 -16.02 -0.31
N ALA A 96 4.97 -15.47 -0.18
CA ALA A 96 5.67 -14.72 -1.19
C ALA A 96 7.10 -15.26 -1.36
N PRO A 97 7.29 -16.28 -2.22
CA PRO A 97 8.61 -16.84 -2.46
C PRO A 97 9.62 -15.78 -2.92
N SER A 98 10.84 -15.85 -2.41
CA SER A 98 11.92 -14.87 -2.67
C SER A 98 12.15 -14.58 -4.16
N ALA A 99 12.03 -15.59 -5.02
CA ALA A 99 12.16 -15.43 -6.46
C ALA A 99 11.06 -14.54 -7.06
N THR A 100 9.81 -14.73 -6.62
CA THR A 100 8.66 -13.92 -7.05
C THR A 100 8.78 -12.49 -6.53
N VAL A 101 9.29 -12.29 -5.32
CA VAL A 101 9.55 -10.95 -4.77
C VAL A 101 10.65 -10.24 -5.57
N ALA A 102 11.75 -10.93 -5.87
CA ALA A 102 12.86 -10.39 -6.65
C ALA A 102 12.40 -9.96 -8.05
N GLU A 103 11.65 -10.83 -8.73
CA GLU A 103 11.08 -10.54 -10.05
C GLU A 103 10.19 -9.30 -10.02
N GLN A 104 9.27 -9.20 -9.05
CA GLN A 104 8.37 -8.05 -8.91
C GLN A 104 9.14 -6.76 -8.64
N MET A 105 10.16 -6.78 -7.78
CA MET A 105 10.96 -5.59 -7.50
C MET A 105 11.77 -5.16 -8.73
N ASN A 106 12.40 -6.11 -9.44
CA ASN A 106 13.17 -5.83 -10.65
C ASN A 106 12.31 -5.29 -11.79
N ALA A 107 11.10 -5.84 -11.99
CA ALA A 107 10.24 -5.47 -13.10
C ALA A 107 9.36 -4.25 -12.80
N GLY A 108 8.87 -4.11 -11.57
CA GLY A 108 7.84 -3.14 -11.19
C GLY A 108 8.34 -1.92 -10.45
N VAL A 109 9.47 -2.02 -9.73
CA VAL A 109 9.96 -0.95 -8.85
C VAL A 109 11.28 -0.38 -9.37
N ARG A 110 12.30 -1.22 -9.53
CA ARG A 110 13.67 -0.83 -9.89
C ARG A 110 13.84 -0.07 -11.21
N PRO A 111 12.96 -0.14 -12.22
CA PRO A 111 13.08 0.71 -13.40
C PRO A 111 13.01 2.20 -13.10
N ASP A 112 12.47 2.59 -11.94
CA ASP A 112 12.36 3.99 -11.50
C ASP A 112 13.50 4.44 -10.58
N LYS A 113 14.58 3.67 -10.48
CA LYS A 113 15.81 4.10 -9.80
C LYS A 113 16.36 5.43 -10.39
N PRO A 114 17.05 6.26 -9.58
CA PRO A 114 17.31 6.06 -8.15
C PRO A 114 16.12 6.46 -7.27
N PHE A 115 15.99 5.77 -6.15
CA PHE A 115 15.02 6.07 -5.09
C PHE A 115 15.69 6.85 -3.95
N VAL A 116 15.02 7.91 -3.51
CA VAL A 116 15.39 8.67 -2.30
C VAL A 116 14.24 8.67 -1.30
N VAL A 117 14.54 8.66 0.00
CA VAL A 117 13.52 8.78 1.05
C VAL A 117 13.12 10.24 1.18
N THR A 118 11.83 10.51 1.09
CA THR A 118 11.25 11.86 1.14
C THR A 118 10.36 12.08 2.34
N ASP A 119 9.95 11.00 3.02
CA ASP A 119 9.24 11.04 4.29
C ASP A 119 9.43 9.71 5.04
N TYR A 120 9.32 9.73 6.36
CA TYR A 120 9.38 8.54 7.19
C TYR A 120 8.39 8.63 8.36
N GLN A 121 7.55 7.62 8.49
CA GLN A 121 6.61 7.45 9.60
C GLN A 121 7.15 6.38 10.55
N ASP A 122 7.58 6.84 11.72
CA ASP A 122 7.98 5.98 12.83
C ASP A 122 6.74 5.58 13.64
N VAL A 123 6.38 4.30 13.60
CA VAL A 123 5.22 3.77 14.35
C VAL A 123 5.70 3.10 15.63
N SER A 124 6.76 2.30 15.55
CA SER A 124 7.45 1.67 16.68
C SER A 124 8.81 1.15 16.22
N ASP A 125 9.61 0.61 17.15
CA ASP A 125 10.92 0.04 16.79
C ASP A 125 10.84 -1.07 15.71
N VAL A 126 9.76 -1.84 15.71
CA VAL A 126 9.53 -2.99 14.81
C VAL A 126 8.54 -2.73 13.68
N LEU A 127 8.06 -1.49 13.53
CA LEU A 127 7.12 -1.11 12.48
C LEU A 127 7.43 0.30 11.96
N GLY A 128 7.69 0.41 10.67
CA GLY A 128 7.98 1.68 10.01
C GLY A 128 7.46 1.75 8.59
N ALA A 129 7.35 2.98 8.08
CA ALA A 129 6.99 3.24 6.68
C ALA A 129 7.82 4.38 6.12
N ALA A 130 8.47 4.16 4.98
CA ALA A 130 9.18 5.20 4.24
C ALA A 130 8.40 5.58 2.97
N ARG A 131 8.30 6.87 2.69
CA ARG A 131 7.97 7.35 1.36
C ARG A 131 9.27 7.44 0.56
N ILE A 132 9.33 6.73 -0.56
CA ILE A 132 10.46 6.78 -1.48
C ILE A 132 10.01 7.37 -2.81
N THR A 133 10.83 8.23 -3.39
CA THR A 133 10.56 8.88 -4.69
C THR A 133 11.61 8.43 -5.69
N GLY A 134 11.17 7.89 -6.83
CA GLY A 134 12.05 7.47 -7.92
C GLY A 134 12.39 8.59 -8.90
N ALA A 135 13.19 8.29 -9.92
CA ALA A 135 13.68 9.23 -10.92
C ALA A 135 12.58 9.94 -11.71
N SER A 136 11.46 9.24 -11.94
CA SER A 136 10.28 9.82 -12.62
C SER A 136 9.47 10.77 -11.74
N GLY A 137 9.81 10.89 -10.46
CA GLY A 137 9.02 11.63 -9.47
C GLY A 137 7.85 10.82 -8.89
N GLN A 138 7.65 9.57 -9.33
CA GLN A 138 6.67 8.67 -8.71
C GLN A 138 7.07 8.33 -7.29
N ALA A 139 6.10 8.41 -6.38
CA ALA A 139 6.30 8.10 -4.97
C ALA A 139 5.66 6.77 -4.59
N LEU A 140 6.40 5.96 -3.85
CA LEU A 140 5.98 4.67 -3.29
C LEU A 140 6.06 4.71 -1.77
N SER A 141 5.14 4.01 -1.10
CA SER A 141 5.23 3.68 0.32
C SER A 141 5.91 2.33 0.45
N LEU A 142 7.00 2.27 1.22
CA LEU A 142 7.67 1.04 1.65
C LEU A 142 7.38 0.84 3.13
N GLU A 143 6.48 -0.08 3.44
CA GLU A 143 6.06 -0.44 4.78
C GLU A 143 6.70 -1.75 5.21
N MET A 144 7.15 -1.80 6.46
CA MET A 144 7.86 -2.95 6.98
C MET A 144 7.49 -3.24 8.44
N ARG A 145 7.11 -4.50 8.71
CA ARG A 145 7.04 -5.05 10.05
C ARG A 145 8.12 -6.11 10.20
N VAL A 146 8.87 -6.01 11.28
CA VAL A 146 9.93 -6.95 11.64
C VAL A 146 9.59 -7.66 12.94
N GLU A 147 10.17 -8.84 13.14
CA GLU A 147 10.18 -9.53 14.43
C GLU A 147 11.30 -8.98 15.31
N GLU A 148 11.34 -9.39 16.58
CA GLU A 148 12.38 -8.97 17.55
C GLU A 148 13.81 -9.35 17.12
N ASP A 149 13.96 -10.40 16.29
CA ASP A 149 15.25 -10.82 15.74
C ASP A 149 15.66 -10.06 14.47
N GLY A 150 14.83 -9.11 14.02
CA GLY A 150 15.04 -8.27 12.85
C GLY A 150 14.66 -8.93 11.53
N THR A 151 14.09 -10.14 11.52
CA THR A 151 13.53 -10.75 10.31
C THR A 151 12.24 -10.04 9.89
N ILE A 152 12.01 -9.94 8.58
CA ILE A 152 10.87 -9.23 8.02
C ILE A 152 9.66 -10.17 8.01
N ALA A 153 8.65 -9.82 8.80
CA ALA A 153 7.39 -10.53 8.88
C ALA A 153 6.40 -10.05 7.82
N GLU A 154 6.40 -8.75 7.54
CA GLU A 154 5.56 -8.13 6.50
C GLU A 154 6.36 -7.07 5.75
N MET A 155 6.20 -7.05 4.43
CA MET A 155 6.72 -6.02 3.55
C MET A 155 5.67 -5.66 2.53
N LEU A 156 5.41 -4.36 2.36
CA LEU A 156 4.46 -3.87 1.38
C LEU A 156 5.04 -2.68 0.63
N VAL A 157 4.98 -2.76 -0.70
CA VAL A 157 5.33 -1.66 -1.60
C VAL A 157 4.08 -1.30 -2.39
N ARG A 158 3.69 -0.03 -2.34
CA ARG A 158 2.48 0.47 -3.02
C ARG A 158 2.66 1.94 -3.43
N PRO A 159 1.87 2.46 -4.38
CA PRO A 159 1.82 3.89 -4.63
C PRO A 159 1.57 4.66 -3.33
N ALA A 160 2.38 5.69 -3.09
CA ALA A 160 2.18 6.54 -1.93
C ALA A 160 0.96 7.45 -2.16
N PRO A 161 0.13 7.74 -1.13
CA PRO A 161 -0.96 8.70 -1.28
C PRO A 161 -0.41 10.06 -1.71
N GLN A 162 -1.17 10.77 -2.56
CA GLN A 162 -0.86 12.16 -2.87
C GLN A 162 -1.03 13.00 -1.60
N GLN A 163 -0.05 13.85 -1.29
CA GLN A 163 -0.10 14.77 -0.15
C GLN A 163 -0.68 16.11 -0.58
#